data_AF-A0A967Y9L5-F1
#
_entry.id   AF-A0A967Y9L5-F1
#
_cell.length_a   1.000
_cell.length_b   1.000
_cell.length_c   1.000
_cell.angle_alpha   90.00
_cell.angle_beta   90.00
_cell.angle_gamma   90.00
#
_symmetry.space_group_name_H-M   'P 1'
#
loop_
_entity.id
_entity.type
_entity.pdbx_description
1 polymer ?
#
loop_
_entity_poly.entity_id
_entity_poly.type
_entity_poly.pdbx_seq_one_letter_code
_entity_poly.pdbx_strand_id
1 'polypeptide(L)'
;MFKDKKDIKKDILNMFRSSLNEDKDVLPPELLESAYFNHLTWDEKQLYQNAVKDLISKGLVKNVKGSSLNLKLTEKGANLIYT
;
A
#
# COMPACT_ATOMS: atom_id res chain seq x y z
N MET A 1 -14.19 2.32 14.36
CA MET A 1 -14.80 2.35 13.01
C MET A 1 -14.11 1.26 12.22
N PHE A 2 -14.86 0.32 11.64
CA PHE A 2 -14.31 -0.68 10.73
C PHE A 2 -13.88 0.01 9.43
N LYS A 3 -12.68 -0.30 8.93
CA LYS A 3 -12.21 0.19 7.63
C LYS A 3 -12.72 -0.69 6.50
N ASP A 4 -13.33 -0.08 5.49
CA ASP A 4 -13.67 -0.79 4.26
C ASP A 4 -12.45 -0.93 3.35
N LYS A 5 -12.54 -1.84 2.36
CA LYS A 5 -11.48 -2.05 1.36
C LYS A 5 -11.04 -0.74 0.67
N LYS A 6 -11.97 0.20 0.46
CA LYS A 6 -11.68 1.50 -0.16
C LYS A 6 -10.79 2.36 0.73
N ASP A 7 -11.06 2.38 2.03
CA ASP A 7 -10.26 3.10 3.01
C ASP A 7 -8.87 2.50 3.11
N ILE A 8 -8.76 1.16 3.10
CA ILE A 8 -7.47 0.48 3.12
C ILE A 8 -6.61 0.84 1.90
N LYS A 9 -7.21 0.87 0.70
CA LYS A 9 -6.48 1.32 -0.50
C LYS A 9 -5.99 2.76 -0.38
N LYS A 10 -6.85 3.64 0.14
CA LYS A 10 -6.52 5.05 0.34
C LYS A 10 -5.39 5.22 1.34
N ASP A 11 -5.41 4.46 2.43
CA ASP A 11 -4.37 4.47 3.44
C ASP A 11 -3.03 4.01 2.86
N ILE A 12 -2.99 2.88 2.16
CA ILE A 12 -1.76 2.40 1.49
C ILE A 12 -1.21 3.45 0.52
N LEU A 13 -2.06 4.08 -0.27
CA LEU A 13 -1.66 5.16 -1.18
C LEU A 13 -1.18 6.42 -0.44
N ASN A 14 -1.80 6.76 0.69
CA ASN A 14 -1.35 7.85 1.54
C ASN A 14 -0.02 7.53 2.23
N MET A 15 0.29 6.26 2.52
CA MET A 15 1.61 5.89 3.03
C MET A 15 2.72 6.24 2.02
N PHE A 16 2.48 6.10 0.71
CA PHE A 16 3.43 6.58 -0.32
C PHE A 16 3.58 8.11 -0.29
N ARG A 17 2.48 8.87 -0.10
CA ARG A 17 2.54 10.34 0.02
C ARG A 17 3.30 10.79 1.27
N SER A 18 3.07 10.12 2.39
CA SER A 18 3.62 10.46 3.71
C SER A 18 5.01 9.87 3.94
N SER A 19 5.47 8.97 3.08
CA SER A 19 6.81 8.41 3.20
C SER A 19 7.84 9.49 2.87
N LEU A 20 8.59 9.88 3.90
CA LEU A 20 9.74 10.79 3.81
C LEU A 20 11.00 10.09 3.26
N ASN A 21 10.87 8.86 2.73
CA ASN A 21 11.98 8.13 2.15
C ASN A 21 12.53 8.88 0.92
N GLU A 22 13.85 8.86 0.73
CA GLU A 22 14.51 9.37 -0.48
C GLU A 22 13.92 8.72 -1.74
N ASP A 23 13.56 7.44 -1.64
CA ASP A 23 12.74 6.71 -2.62
C ASP A 23 11.25 6.81 -2.27
N LYS A 24 10.62 7.96 -2.56
CA LYS A 24 9.17 8.21 -2.40
C LYS A 24 8.28 7.19 -3.13
N ASP A 25 8.86 6.43 -4.03
CA ASP A 25 8.18 5.43 -4.83
C ASP A 25 8.19 4.05 -4.17
N VAL A 26 8.91 3.81 -3.08
CA VAL A 26 9.01 2.46 -2.49
C VAL A 26 8.51 2.46 -1.05
N LEU A 27 7.53 1.60 -0.77
CA LEU A 27 7.15 1.26 0.59
C LEU A 27 7.83 -0.06 1.00
N PRO A 28 8.76 -0.03 1.98
CA PRO A 28 9.35 -1.23 2.53
C PRO A 28 8.31 -2.13 3.20
N PRO A 29 8.57 -3.45 3.28
CA PRO A 29 7.63 -4.40 3.86
C PRO A 29 7.43 -4.11 5.34
N GLU A 30 8.52 -3.78 6.05
CA GLU A 30 8.53 -3.47 7.48
C GLU A 30 7.61 -2.28 7.82
N LEU A 31 7.63 -1.24 6.98
CA LEU A 31 6.78 -0.07 7.18
C LEU A 31 5.31 -0.42 6.92
N LEU A 32 5.05 -1.24 5.90
CA LEU A 32 3.69 -1.66 5.55
C LEU A 32 3.11 -2.68 6.55
N GLU A 33 3.96 -3.53 7.10
CA GLU A 33 3.60 -4.54 8.08
C GLU A 33 3.46 -3.94 9.48
N SER A 34 4.51 -3.26 9.96
CA SER A 34 4.56 -2.69 11.31
C SER A 34 3.65 -1.48 11.48
N ALA A 35 3.69 -0.51 10.54
CA ALA A 35 2.92 0.72 10.69
C ALA A 35 1.46 0.61 10.22
N TYR A 36 1.08 -0.47 9.53
CA TYR A 36 -0.28 -0.62 9.01
C TYR A 36 -0.90 -1.99 9.31
N PHE A 37 -0.35 -3.07 8.73
CA PHE A 37 -0.98 -4.40 8.81
C PHE A 37 -1.21 -4.89 10.25
N ASN A 38 -0.27 -4.64 11.16
CA ASN A 38 -0.37 -5.05 12.56
C ASN A 38 -1.47 -4.31 13.34
N HIS A 39 -1.91 -3.15 12.85
CA HIS A 39 -3.00 -2.38 13.45
C HIS A 39 -4.39 -2.74 12.91
N LEU A 40 -4.46 -3.64 11.93
CA LEU A 40 -5.71 -4.11 11.35
C LEU A 40 -6.30 -5.27 12.16
N THR A 41 -7.63 -5.29 12.27
CA THR A 41 -8.39 -6.44 12.76
C THR A 41 -8.30 -7.61 11.77
N TRP A 42 -8.73 -8.82 12.19
CA TRP A 42 -8.66 -10.01 11.33
C TRP A 42 -9.43 -9.84 10.01
N ASP A 43 -10.64 -9.24 10.07
CA ASP A 43 -11.44 -8.95 8.87
C ASP A 43 -10.75 -7.92 7.97
N GLU A 44 -10.19 -6.86 8.55
CA GLU A 44 -9.47 -5.82 7.80
C GLU A 44 -8.19 -6.36 7.15
N LYS A 45 -7.51 -7.34 7.76
CA LYS A 45 -6.36 -8.02 7.15
C LYS A 45 -6.74 -8.75 5.86
N GLN A 46 -7.92 -9.38 5.81
CA GLN A 46 -8.43 -10.00 4.58
C GLN A 46 -8.71 -8.94 3.50
N LEU A 47 -9.33 -7.82 3.89
CA LEU A 47 -9.58 -6.70 2.99
C LEU A 47 -8.28 -6.06 2.49
N TYR A 48 -7.25 -5.99 3.34
CA TYR A 48 -5.92 -5.51 3.00
C TYR A 48 -5.25 -6.35 1.92
N GLN A 49 -5.25 -7.68 2.05
CA GLN A 49 -4.66 -8.54 1.02
C GLN A 49 -5.37 -8.36 -0.33
N ASN A 50 -6.69 -8.22 -0.32
CA ASN A 50 -7.48 -7.93 -1.52
C ASN A 50 -7.21 -6.52 -2.07
N ALA A 51 -7.03 -5.52 -1.20
CA ALA A 51 -6.68 -4.16 -1.59
C ALA A 51 -5.32 -4.10 -2.29
N VAL A 52 -4.30 -4.77 -1.76
CA VAL A 52 -2.98 -4.86 -2.37
C VAL A 52 -3.06 -5.52 -3.75
N LYS A 53 -3.74 -6.66 -3.87
CA LYS A 53 -3.97 -7.32 -5.17
C LYS A 53 -4.65 -6.39 -6.17
N ASP A 54 -5.71 -5.70 -5.76
CA ASP A 54 -6.42 -4.74 -6.61
C ASP A 54 -5.52 -3.58 -7.06
N LEU A 55 -4.66 -3.05 -6.18
CA LEU A 55 -3.72 -1.98 -6.53
C LEU A 55 -2.67 -2.45 -7.55
N ILE A 56 -2.18 -3.69 -7.39
CA ILE A 56 -1.24 -4.33 -8.33
C ILE A 56 -1.92 -4.57 -9.68
N SER A 57 -3.11 -5.18 -9.70
CA SER A 57 -3.87 -5.46 -10.92
C SER A 57 -4.25 -4.19 -11.68
N LYS A 58 -4.50 -3.07 -10.98
CA LYS A 58 -4.74 -1.76 -11.60
C LYS A 58 -3.48 -1.08 -12.12
N GLY A 59 -2.31 -1.63 -11.83
CA GLY A 59 -1.01 -1.07 -12.16
C GLY A 59 -0.71 0.22 -11.41
N LEU A 60 -1.27 0.41 -10.20
CA LEU A 60 -0.99 1.59 -9.35
C LEU A 60 0.25 1.37 -8.50
N VAL A 61 0.49 0.12 -8.10
CA VAL A 61 1.72 -0.32 -7.44
C VAL A 61 2.20 -1.59 -8.13
N LYS A 62 3.47 -1.94 -7.97
CA LYS A 62 4.05 -3.20 -8.41
C LYS A 62 4.78 -3.85 -7.26
N ASN A 63 4.73 -5.18 -7.20
CA ASN A 63 5.55 -5.93 -6.28
C ASN A 63 7.00 -5.94 -6.79
N VAL A 64 7.95 -5.47 -5.99
CA VAL A 64 9.38 -5.53 -6.31
C VAL A 64 9.94 -6.83 -5.72
N LYS A 65 10.73 -7.57 -6.52
CA LYS A 65 11.29 -8.86 -6.08
C LYS A 65 12.05 -8.71 -4.75
N GLY A 66 11.69 -9.54 -3.78
CA GLY A 66 12.33 -9.71 -2.48
C GLY A 66 11.64 -10.83 -1.70
N SER A 67 12.20 -11.24 -0.56
CA SER A 67 11.60 -12.28 0.30
C SER A 67 10.29 -11.84 0.97
N SER A 68 10.00 -10.54 0.96
CA SER A 68 8.83 -9.92 1.59
C SER A 68 8.09 -9.01 0.60
N LEU A 69 6.82 -8.69 0.90
CA LEU A 69 5.97 -7.84 0.07
C LEU A 69 6.54 -6.41 0.00
N ASN A 70 7.24 -6.08 -1.10
CA ASN A 70 7.76 -4.75 -1.37
C ASN A 70 6.87 -4.07 -2.41
N LEU A 71 6.19 -2.99 -2.03
CA LEU A 71 5.34 -2.27 -2.97
C LEU A 71 6.08 -1.04 -3.51
N LYS A 72 6.26 -0.99 -4.82
CA LYS A 72 6.74 0.20 -5.53
C LYS A 72 5.58 0.88 -6.24
N LEU A 73 5.40 2.17 -6.02
CA LEU A 73 4.51 3.03 -6.76
C LEU A 73 4.89 3.04 -8.24
N THR A 74 3.89 2.99 -9.11
CA THR A 74 4.08 3.18 -10.55
C THR A 74 3.82 4.64 -10.92
N GLU A 75 4.22 5.07 -12.12
CA GLU A 75 3.87 6.41 -12.63
C GLU A 75 2.35 6.65 -12.61
N LYS A 76 1.55 5.63 -12.92
CA LYS A 76 0.08 5.71 -12.84
C LYS A 76 -0.41 5.91 -11.41
N GLY A 77 0.18 5.21 -10.44
CA GLY A 77 -0.11 5.40 -9.02
C GLY A 77 0.30 6.78 -8.52
N ALA A 78 1.48 7.25 -8.93
CA ALA A 78 1.99 8.58 -8.63
C ALA A 78 1.06 9.67 -9.16
N ASN A 79 0.64 9.59 -10.41
CA ASN A 79 -0.30 10.55 -10.99
C ASN A 79 -1.64 10.58 -10.23
N LEU A 80 -2.12 9.44 -9.74
CA LEU A 80 -3.35 9.37 -8.96
C LEU A 80 -3.24 10.06 -7.60
N ILE A 81 -2.04 10.09 -7.01
CA ILE A 81 -1.82 10.62 -5.66
C ILE A 81 -1.11 11.98 -5.65
N TYR A 82 -0.53 12.45 -6.75
CA TYR A 82 0.12 13.77 -6.82
C TYR A 82 -0.60 14.76 -7.74
N THR A 83 -1.75 14.37 -8.30
CA THR A 83 -2.76 15.28 -8.87
C THR A 83 -3.72 15.74 -7.78
#